data_AF-A0A3M2GFQ9-F1
#
_entry.id   AF-A0A3M2GFQ9-F1
#
_cell.length_a   1.000
_cell.length_b   1.000
_cell.length_c   1.000
_cell.angle_alpha   90.00
_cell.angle_beta   90.00
_cell.angle_gamma   90.00
#
_symmetry.space_group_name_H-M   'P 1'
#
loop_
_entity.id
_entity.type
_entity.pdbx_description
1 polymer ?
#
loop_
_entity_poly.entity_id
_entity_poly.type
_entity_poly.pdbx_seq_one_letter_code
_entity_poly.pdbx_strand_id
1 'polypeptide(L)'
;MALRRLIFMLVFVLGGAASLSAQLILDQPSELQGIDVEEHLGESIPLDLVFTDDTGQAVTLAQYFTADKPVLLTLNYYRCPMLCSLILNGAVEAIKPLHLIPGEDFQWVTVSIDPRETAQLAAAKKKMYLESLGKSVPEEGWAFLVGTAANIDALASAVGYQYYYDKTNDQYAHPAVLTFLSPEGKITRYLYGLTFNTQDVRLALLEASEGKIGNTIDKLILSCFHYDPDAKGYVVLASNVMRLGGILTIIVLTVFLSSFWVKEHVRRPHSGRSERVKETV
;
A
#
# COMPACT_ATOMS: atom_id res chain seq x y z
N MET A 1 12.20 -40.94 -38.24
CA MET A 1 11.22 -39.81 -38.24
C MET A 1 11.04 -39.16 -36.87
N ALA A 2 11.02 -39.92 -35.76
CA ALA A 2 10.84 -39.35 -34.41
C ALA A 2 11.99 -38.44 -33.94
N LEU A 3 13.24 -38.77 -34.24
CA LEU A 3 14.39 -37.92 -33.88
C LEU A 3 14.33 -36.53 -34.55
N ARG A 4 13.85 -36.49 -35.81
CA ARG A 4 13.66 -35.25 -36.57
C ARG A 4 12.47 -34.42 -36.07
N ARG A 5 11.43 -35.07 -35.51
CA ARG A 5 10.30 -34.39 -34.86
C ARG A 5 10.66 -33.85 -33.47
N LEU A 6 11.50 -34.58 -32.72
CA LEU A 6 12.01 -34.14 -31.42
C LEU A 6 12.92 -32.90 -31.56
N ILE A 7 13.80 -32.89 -32.57
CA ILE A 7 14.67 -31.73 -32.86
C ILE A 7 13.83 -30.52 -33.30
N PHE A 8 12.82 -30.71 -34.14
CA PHE A 8 11.92 -29.60 -34.54
C PHE A 8 11.11 -29.05 -33.37
N MET A 9 10.67 -29.88 -32.42
CA MET A 9 9.94 -29.45 -31.24
C MET A 9 10.85 -28.73 -30.23
N LEU A 10 12.09 -29.20 -30.07
CA LEU A 10 13.09 -28.54 -29.23
C LEU A 10 13.48 -27.17 -29.81
N VAL A 11 13.66 -27.07 -31.14
CA VAL A 11 13.93 -25.80 -31.83
C VAL A 11 12.74 -24.84 -31.78
N PHE A 12 11.49 -25.35 -31.77
CA PHE A 12 10.30 -24.50 -31.62
C PHE A 12 10.13 -23.97 -30.19
N VAL A 13 10.46 -24.79 -29.18
CA VAL A 13 10.46 -24.36 -27.77
C VAL A 13 11.61 -23.39 -27.45
N LEU A 14 12.79 -23.58 -28.04
CA LEU A 14 13.91 -22.64 -27.92
C LEU A 14 13.70 -21.35 -28.76
N GLY A 15 13.01 -21.43 -29.89
CA GLY A 15 12.72 -20.28 -30.76
C GLY A 15 11.60 -19.36 -30.23
N GLY A 16 10.64 -19.90 -29.47
CA GLY A 16 9.54 -19.13 -28.88
C GLY A 16 9.90 -18.35 -27.61
N ALA A 17 11.03 -18.67 -26.96
CA ALA A 17 11.44 -18.03 -25.71
C ALA A 17 12.12 -16.66 -25.90
N ALA A 18 12.50 -16.30 -27.14
CA ALA A 18 13.29 -15.10 -27.42
C ALA A 18 12.51 -13.78 -27.45
N SER A 19 11.17 -13.81 -27.32
CA SER A 19 10.33 -12.61 -27.41
C SER A 19 9.47 -12.33 -26.17
N LEU A 20 9.73 -12.99 -25.04
CA LEU A 20 9.21 -12.49 -23.75
C LEU A 20 10.12 -11.36 -23.26
N SER A 21 10.04 -10.22 -23.96
CA SER A 21 10.35 -8.95 -23.33
C SER A 21 9.30 -8.74 -22.26
N ALA A 22 9.56 -9.23 -21.05
CA ALA A 22 8.94 -8.69 -19.86
C ALA A 22 9.25 -7.19 -19.91
N GLN A 23 8.27 -6.39 -20.31
CA GLN A 23 8.33 -4.94 -20.22
C GLN A 23 8.37 -4.61 -18.73
N LEU A 24 9.56 -4.70 -18.15
CA LEU A 24 9.91 -3.98 -16.94
C LEU A 24 9.85 -2.51 -17.32
N ILE A 25 8.69 -1.90 -17.09
CA ILE A 25 8.54 -0.45 -17.06
C ILE A 25 9.31 0.01 -15.82
N LEU A 26 10.61 0.24 -16.00
CA LEU A 26 11.53 0.71 -14.94
C LEU A 26 11.62 2.24 -14.86
N ASP A 27 11.00 2.95 -15.81
CA ASP A 27 10.99 4.40 -15.81
C ASP A 27 9.70 4.90 -15.15
N GLN A 28 9.76 5.06 -13.84
CA GLN A 28 8.82 5.90 -13.11
C GLN A 28 8.99 7.34 -13.62
N PRO A 29 7.90 8.07 -13.94
CA PRO A 29 8.00 9.50 -14.23
C PRO A 29 8.73 10.19 -13.07
N SER A 30 9.71 11.05 -13.37
CA SER A 30 10.50 11.77 -12.36
C SER A 30 9.66 12.58 -11.38
N GLU A 31 8.38 12.81 -11.69
CA GLU A 31 7.40 13.50 -10.85
C GLU A 31 6.95 12.67 -9.64
N LEU A 32 7.09 11.34 -9.64
CA LEU A 32 6.73 10.49 -8.49
C LEU A 32 7.92 10.23 -7.53
N GLN A 33 9.13 10.68 -7.86
CA GLN A 33 10.30 10.61 -6.99
C GLN A 33 10.15 11.68 -5.89
N GLY A 34 9.52 11.33 -4.77
CA GLY A 34 9.35 12.23 -3.62
C GLY A 34 8.00 12.15 -2.90
N ILE A 35 7.10 11.24 -3.31
CA ILE A 35 5.90 10.88 -2.54
C ILE A 35 6.18 9.56 -1.85
N ASP A 36 6.60 9.61 -0.59
CA ASP A 36 6.85 8.42 0.22
C ASP A 36 6.59 8.70 1.70
N VAL A 37 6.56 7.64 2.50
CA VAL A 37 6.55 7.74 3.96
C VAL A 37 7.74 6.96 4.51
N GLU A 38 8.69 7.68 5.08
CA GLU A 38 9.75 7.08 5.89
C GLU A 38 9.18 6.76 7.27
N GLU A 39 9.01 5.49 7.59
CA GLU A 39 8.37 5.09 8.85
C GLU A 39 9.26 5.37 10.05
N HIS A 40 8.89 6.34 10.88
CA HIS A 40 9.61 6.71 12.11
C HIS A 40 9.01 6.02 13.35
N LEU A 41 8.73 4.71 13.24
CA LEU A 41 8.11 3.95 14.32
C LEU A 41 8.93 4.01 15.61
N GLY A 42 8.28 4.40 16.69
CA GLY A 42 8.88 4.53 18.00
C GLY A 42 9.53 5.88 18.29
N GLU A 43 9.58 6.79 17.31
CA GLU A 43 10.01 8.17 17.51
C GLU A 43 8.85 9.04 17.99
N SER A 44 9.17 10.18 18.62
CA SER A 44 8.17 11.14 19.11
C SER A 44 8.11 12.37 18.22
N ILE A 45 6.90 12.87 17.96
CA ILE A 45 6.71 14.12 17.22
C ILE A 45 6.97 15.34 18.11
N PRO A 46 7.37 16.49 17.53
CA PRO A 46 7.51 17.75 18.28
C PRO A 46 6.14 18.31 18.69
N LEU A 47 5.82 18.21 19.97
CA LEU A 47 4.52 18.62 20.53
C LEU A 47 4.41 20.14 20.77
N ASP A 48 5.53 20.86 20.71
CA ASP A 48 5.61 22.31 20.87
C ASP A 48 5.28 23.10 19.59
N LEU A 49 5.06 22.41 18.46
CA LEU A 49 4.63 23.05 17.22
C LEU A 49 3.30 23.79 17.39
N VAL A 50 3.25 25.01 16.86
CA VAL A 50 2.09 25.90 16.94
C VAL A 50 1.30 25.88 15.64
N PHE A 51 -0.01 25.68 15.74
CA PHE A 51 -0.96 25.72 14.64
C PHE A 51 -2.11 26.67 14.97
N THR A 52 -3.00 26.86 14.02
CA THR A 52 -4.28 27.56 14.19
C THR A 52 -5.40 26.56 14.05
N ASP A 53 -6.31 26.52 15.02
CA ASP A 53 -7.47 25.64 15.00
C ASP A 53 -8.60 26.15 14.09
N ASP A 54 -9.71 25.40 14.04
CA ASP A 54 -10.89 25.75 13.26
C ASP A 54 -11.64 27.00 13.78
N THR A 55 -11.37 27.44 15.01
CA THR A 55 -11.92 28.67 15.58
C THR A 55 -11.05 29.91 15.29
N GLY A 56 -9.85 29.71 14.74
CA GLY A 56 -8.87 30.76 14.49
C GLY A 56 -7.94 31.04 15.67
N GLN A 57 -7.93 30.19 16.69
CA GLN A 57 -7.06 30.31 17.86
C GLN A 57 -5.71 29.62 17.62
N ALA A 58 -4.64 30.24 18.13
CA ALA A 58 -3.32 29.63 18.14
C ALA A 58 -3.24 28.54 19.22
N VAL A 59 -2.87 27.33 18.81
CA VAL A 59 -2.82 26.11 19.64
C VAL A 59 -1.49 25.41 19.45
N THR A 60 -0.99 24.75 20.50
CA THR A 60 0.17 23.86 20.42
C THR A 60 -0.30 22.43 20.23
N LEU A 61 0.42 21.60 19.47
CA LEU A 61 0.04 20.19 19.28
C LEU A 61 -0.17 19.47 20.62
N ALA A 62 0.68 19.74 21.62
CA ALA A 62 0.58 19.19 22.98
C ALA A 62 -0.83 19.27 23.60
N GLN A 63 -1.66 20.25 23.23
CA GLN A 63 -3.01 20.41 23.77
C GLN A 63 -3.94 19.25 23.40
N TYR A 64 -3.62 18.52 22.32
CA TYR A 64 -4.39 17.37 21.84
C TYR A 64 -3.85 16.03 22.36
N PHE A 65 -2.76 16.05 23.13
CA PHE A 65 -2.14 14.85 23.70
C PHE A 65 -2.47 14.78 25.18
N THR A 66 -3.45 13.94 25.52
CA THR A 66 -3.88 13.71 26.91
C THR A 66 -3.43 12.33 27.36
N ALA A 67 -3.02 12.20 28.62
CA ALA A 67 -2.31 11.03 29.15
C ALA A 67 -2.99 9.67 28.90
N ASP A 68 -4.30 9.64 28.69
CA ASP A 68 -5.08 8.40 28.58
C ASP A 68 -5.64 8.13 27.18
N LYS A 69 -5.33 8.97 26.18
CA LYS A 69 -5.96 8.86 24.84
C LYS A 69 -4.92 8.74 23.73
N PRO A 70 -4.98 7.68 22.90
CA PRO A 70 -4.19 7.64 21.67
C PRO A 70 -4.64 8.75 20.72
N VAL A 71 -3.75 9.13 19.81
CA VAL A 71 -4.01 10.17 18.81
C VAL A 71 -3.95 9.57 17.41
N LEU A 72 -5.01 9.75 16.64
CA LEU A 72 -5.03 9.56 15.19
C LEU A 72 -4.62 10.88 14.54
N LEU A 73 -3.45 10.89 13.91
CA LEU A 73 -2.92 12.02 13.15
C LEU A 73 -3.10 11.79 11.65
N THR A 74 -3.67 12.79 10.97
CA THR A 74 -3.83 12.78 9.52
C THR A 74 -3.33 14.08 8.90
N LEU A 75 -2.43 13.98 7.92
CA LEU A 75 -1.95 15.11 7.12
C LEU A 75 -2.75 15.19 5.83
N ASN A 76 -3.44 16.32 5.61
CA ASN A 76 -4.45 16.47 4.57
C ASN A 76 -4.35 17.80 3.85
N TYR A 77 -5.06 17.95 2.74
CA TYR A 77 -5.22 19.21 2.04
C TYR A 77 -6.72 19.47 1.83
N TYR A 78 -7.28 20.47 2.51
CA TYR A 78 -8.73 20.69 2.63
C TYR A 78 -9.39 21.15 1.32
N ARG A 79 -8.70 21.93 0.49
CA ARG A 79 -9.19 22.38 -0.83
C ARG A 79 -9.02 21.33 -1.92
N CYS A 80 -8.42 20.18 -1.64
CA CYS A 80 -8.21 19.17 -2.66
C CYS A 80 -9.55 18.72 -3.27
N PRO A 81 -9.75 18.90 -4.58
CA PRO A 81 -10.99 18.49 -5.25
C PRO A 81 -11.06 16.97 -5.45
N MET A 82 -9.98 16.23 -5.18
CA MET A 82 -9.82 14.83 -5.56
C MET A 82 -9.44 13.95 -4.35
N LEU A 83 -8.13 13.74 -4.12
CA LEU A 83 -7.59 12.58 -3.42
C LEU A 83 -7.55 12.74 -1.88
N CYS A 84 -7.28 13.93 -1.35
CA CYS A 84 -7.14 14.13 0.10
C CYS A 84 -8.45 13.88 0.85
N SER A 85 -9.57 14.22 0.23
CA SER A 85 -10.90 13.90 0.74
C SER A 85 -11.11 12.39 0.86
N LEU A 86 -10.51 11.58 -0.01
CA LEU A 86 -10.69 10.13 0.02
C LEU A 86 -10.05 9.48 1.24
N ILE A 87 -8.90 9.97 1.72
CA ILE A 87 -8.25 9.43 2.93
C ILE A 87 -9.14 9.68 4.16
N LEU A 88 -9.61 10.92 4.35
CA LEU A 88 -10.50 11.25 5.47
C LEU A 88 -11.83 10.52 5.35
N ASN A 89 -12.39 10.39 4.14
CA ASN A 89 -13.59 9.59 3.92
C ASN A 89 -13.35 8.13 4.33
N GLY A 90 -12.25 7.52 3.90
CA GLY A 90 -11.88 6.16 4.27
C GLY A 90 -11.71 5.99 5.77
N ALA A 91 -11.06 6.94 6.45
CA ALA A 91 -10.89 6.94 7.90
C ALA A 91 -12.26 7.04 8.61
N VAL A 92 -13.13 7.93 8.17
CA VAL A 92 -14.50 8.06 8.69
C VAL A 92 -15.27 6.76 8.52
N GLU A 93 -15.27 6.16 7.33
CA GLU A 93 -15.96 4.89 7.07
C GLU A 93 -15.41 3.73 7.93
N ALA A 94 -14.11 3.73 8.23
CA ALA A 94 -13.51 2.72 9.10
C ALA A 94 -13.87 2.92 10.59
N ILE A 95 -13.98 4.18 11.05
CA ILE A 95 -14.27 4.55 12.45
C ILE A 95 -15.76 4.50 12.77
N LYS A 96 -16.62 4.84 11.80
CA LYS A 96 -18.07 4.87 11.94
C LYS A 96 -18.67 3.60 12.57
N PRO A 97 -18.32 2.37 12.15
CA PRO A 97 -18.82 1.14 12.77
C PRO A 97 -18.17 0.78 14.12
N LEU A 98 -17.09 1.45 14.54
CA LEU A 98 -16.49 1.22 15.85
C LEU A 98 -17.35 1.83 16.96
N HIS A 99 -17.33 1.26 18.15
CA HIS A 99 -17.90 1.91 19.35
C HIS A 99 -16.88 2.85 20.00
N LEU A 100 -16.09 3.55 19.19
CA LEU A 100 -15.11 4.54 19.62
C LEU A 100 -15.54 5.94 19.16
N ILE A 101 -15.41 6.93 20.03
CA ILE A 101 -15.81 8.31 19.84
C ILE A 101 -14.56 9.20 19.95
N PRO A 102 -14.21 9.98 18.90
CA PRO A 102 -13.17 11.00 19.00
C PRO A 102 -13.46 11.97 20.15
N GLY A 103 -12.47 12.32 20.96
CA GLY A 103 -12.60 13.14 22.16
C GLY A 103 -12.99 12.37 23.42
N GLU A 104 -13.53 11.15 23.32
CA GLU A 104 -13.80 10.28 24.49
C GLU A 104 -12.78 9.15 24.56
N ASP A 105 -12.64 8.36 23.50
CA ASP A 105 -11.78 7.17 23.46
C ASP A 105 -10.41 7.42 22.83
N PHE A 106 -10.32 8.36 21.91
CA PHE A 106 -9.09 8.75 21.22
C PHE A 106 -9.20 10.19 20.75
N GLN A 107 -8.07 10.86 20.51
CA GLN A 107 -8.06 12.17 19.89
C GLN A 107 -7.87 12.04 18.39
N TRP A 108 -8.62 12.79 17.58
CA TRP A 108 -8.34 12.91 16.16
C TRP A 108 -7.78 14.30 15.85
N VAL A 109 -6.57 14.35 15.31
CA VAL A 109 -5.92 15.59 14.86
C VAL A 109 -5.69 15.51 13.36
N THR A 110 -6.34 16.40 12.62
CA THR A 110 -6.12 16.58 11.19
C THR A 110 -5.39 17.88 10.97
N VAL A 111 -4.26 17.85 10.28
CA VAL A 111 -3.44 19.03 9.98
C VAL A 111 -3.37 19.24 8.48
N SER A 112 -3.61 20.47 8.05
CA SER A 112 -3.44 20.83 6.64
C SER A 112 -1.96 20.91 6.25
N ILE A 113 -1.61 20.35 5.09
CA ILE A 113 -0.29 20.48 4.46
C ILE A 113 -0.17 21.75 3.60
N ASP A 114 -1.27 22.47 3.35
CA ASP A 114 -1.23 23.71 2.55
C ASP A 114 -1.24 24.94 3.47
N PRO A 115 -0.13 25.69 3.57
CA PRO A 115 -0.06 26.89 4.40
C PRO A 115 -0.95 28.04 3.90
N ARG A 116 -1.57 27.91 2.72
CA ARG A 116 -2.52 28.88 2.14
C ARG A 116 -3.96 28.65 2.60
N GLU A 117 -4.21 27.59 3.38
CA GLU A 117 -5.52 27.29 3.94
C GLU A 117 -5.82 28.08 5.21
N THR A 118 -7.10 28.31 5.46
CA THR A 118 -7.56 29.19 6.54
C THR A 118 -8.36 28.42 7.57
N ALA A 119 -8.41 28.94 8.80
CA ALA A 119 -9.24 28.38 9.87
C ALA A 119 -10.72 28.25 9.46
N GLN A 120 -11.25 29.21 8.68
CA GLN A 120 -12.63 29.15 8.21
C GLN A 120 -12.88 27.94 7.28
N LEU A 121 -11.90 27.60 6.44
CA LEU A 121 -11.97 26.41 5.60
C LEU A 121 -11.89 25.13 6.45
N ALA A 122 -10.98 25.11 7.44
CA ALA A 122 -10.85 24.01 8.38
C ALA A 122 -12.18 23.75 9.12
N ALA A 123 -12.83 24.80 9.63
CA ALA A 123 -14.15 24.72 10.27
C ALA A 123 -15.24 24.19 9.35
N ALA A 124 -15.29 24.67 8.10
CA ALA A 124 -16.26 24.21 7.12
C ALA A 124 -16.09 22.71 6.84
N LYS A 125 -14.84 22.23 6.72
CA LYS A 125 -14.55 20.81 6.50
C LYS A 125 -14.84 19.95 7.72
N LYS A 126 -14.44 20.40 8.92
CA LYS A 126 -14.75 19.75 10.18
C LYS A 126 -16.25 19.48 10.30
N LYS A 127 -17.08 20.50 10.07
CA LYS A 127 -18.53 20.37 10.11
C LYS A 127 -19.05 19.28 9.16
N MET A 128 -18.60 19.29 7.89
CA MET A 128 -18.99 18.27 6.90
C MET A 128 -18.61 16.85 7.34
N TYR A 129 -17.41 16.68 7.92
CA TYR A 129 -16.93 15.37 8.34
C TYR A 129 -17.58 14.85 9.63
N LEU A 130 -17.89 15.74 10.58
CA LEU A 130 -18.67 15.39 11.76
C LEU A 130 -20.08 14.90 11.39
N GLU A 131 -20.73 15.57 10.43
CA GLU A 131 -22.03 15.13 9.89
C GLU A 131 -21.92 13.74 9.22
N SER A 132 -20.84 13.50 8.45
CA SER A 132 -20.59 12.22 7.77
C SER A 132 -20.32 11.06 8.74
N LEU A 133 -19.54 11.32 9.81
CA LEU A 133 -19.24 10.37 10.86
C LEU A 133 -20.50 9.91 11.59
N GLY A 134 -21.51 10.78 11.70
CA GLY A 134 -22.83 10.42 12.22
C GLY A 134 -22.82 10.06 13.71
N LYS A 135 -21.83 10.55 14.46
CA LYS A 135 -21.69 10.35 15.91
C LYS A 135 -21.74 11.70 16.62
N SER A 136 -22.23 11.69 17.86
CA SER A 136 -22.08 12.84 18.75
C SER A 136 -20.61 12.88 19.19
N VAL A 137 -19.86 13.82 18.64
CA VAL A 137 -18.44 14.02 18.94
C VAL A 137 -18.30 15.39 19.63
N PRO A 138 -17.62 15.48 20.79
CA PRO A 138 -17.29 16.76 21.41
C PRO A 138 -16.55 17.66 20.41
N GLU A 139 -16.73 18.98 20.49
CA GLU A 139 -16.11 19.91 19.53
C GLU A 139 -14.58 19.81 19.52
N GLU A 140 -13.99 19.51 20.67
CA GLU A 140 -12.58 19.29 20.90
C GLU A 140 -12.08 17.90 20.45
N GLY A 141 -12.98 16.93 20.22
CA GLY A 141 -12.60 15.55 19.96
C GLY A 141 -11.98 15.29 18.59
N TRP A 142 -12.23 16.19 17.64
CA TRP A 142 -11.61 16.18 16.32
C TRP A 142 -11.13 17.57 15.93
N ALA A 143 -9.82 17.78 16.01
CA ALA A 143 -9.18 19.05 15.66
C ALA A 143 -8.86 19.12 14.16
N PHE A 144 -9.20 20.25 13.53
CA PHE A 144 -8.77 20.57 12.18
C PHE A 144 -7.85 21.79 12.24
N LEU A 145 -6.57 21.58 11.92
CA LEU A 145 -5.52 22.56 12.10
C LEU A 145 -5.02 23.07 10.75
N VAL A 146 -4.61 24.33 10.72
CA VAL A 146 -3.83 24.96 9.64
C VAL A 146 -2.56 25.58 10.23
N GLY A 147 -1.49 25.72 9.45
CA GLY A 147 -0.19 26.14 9.98
C GLY A 147 0.66 26.92 8.99
N THR A 148 1.80 27.38 9.47
CA THR A 148 2.86 27.93 8.62
C THR A 148 3.59 26.79 7.91
N ALA A 149 4.19 27.09 6.75
CA ALA A 149 4.99 26.10 6.01
C ALA A 149 6.06 25.44 6.91
N ALA A 150 6.75 26.24 7.74
CA ALA A 150 7.78 25.74 8.66
C ALA A 150 7.25 24.70 9.67
N ASN A 151 6.07 24.94 10.27
CA ASN A 151 5.52 24.02 11.26
C ASN A 151 4.89 22.78 10.60
N ILE A 152 4.29 22.95 9.42
CA ILE A 152 3.80 21.84 8.60
C ILE A 152 4.97 20.93 8.19
N ASP A 153 6.05 21.50 7.67
CA ASP A 153 7.24 20.76 7.22
C ASP A 153 7.93 20.05 8.39
N ALA A 154 8.00 20.69 9.57
CA ALA A 154 8.55 20.08 10.78
C ALA A 154 7.71 18.87 11.23
N LEU A 155 6.38 18.99 11.24
CA LEU A 155 5.49 17.89 11.58
C LEU A 155 5.58 16.76 10.55
N ALA A 156 5.51 17.10 9.27
CA ALA A 156 5.59 16.16 8.16
C ALA A 156 6.90 15.38 8.21
N SER A 157 8.03 16.07 8.42
CA SER A 157 9.35 15.43 8.58
C SER A 157 9.41 14.52 9.81
N ALA A 158 8.82 14.92 10.94
CA ALA A 158 8.82 14.12 12.15
C ALA A 158 8.05 12.79 11.99
N VAL A 159 6.98 12.78 11.20
CA VAL A 159 6.24 11.56 10.88
C VAL A 159 6.72 10.86 9.60
N GLY A 160 7.77 11.39 8.96
CA GLY A 160 8.35 10.92 7.70
C GLY A 160 7.47 11.07 6.46
N TYR A 161 6.48 11.98 6.50
CA TYR A 161 5.54 12.25 5.42
C TYR A 161 6.18 13.17 4.36
N GLN A 162 6.55 12.60 3.21
CA GLN A 162 7.15 13.35 2.11
C GLN A 162 6.08 13.74 1.11
N TYR A 163 5.93 15.05 0.88
CA TYR A 163 4.93 15.61 -0.03
C TYR A 163 5.58 16.68 -0.90
N TYR A 164 5.03 16.91 -2.08
CA TYR A 164 5.52 17.94 -2.99
C TYR A 164 4.40 18.78 -3.57
N TYR A 165 4.71 20.04 -3.89
CA TYR A 165 3.78 20.94 -4.56
C TYR A 165 4.01 20.92 -6.07
N ASP A 166 3.01 20.46 -6.81
CA ASP A 166 2.94 20.52 -8.27
C ASP A 166 2.46 21.91 -8.72
N LYS A 167 3.41 22.72 -9.19
CA LYS A 167 3.14 24.06 -9.71
C LYS A 167 2.31 24.04 -11.01
N THR A 168 2.35 22.96 -11.77
CA THR A 168 1.65 22.85 -13.06
C THR A 168 0.15 22.67 -12.82
N ASN A 169 -0.19 21.84 -11.82
CA ASN A 169 -1.57 21.49 -11.50
C ASN A 169 -2.13 22.25 -10.28
N ASP A 170 -1.34 23.13 -9.67
CA ASP A 170 -1.63 23.86 -8.41
C ASP A 170 -2.15 22.94 -7.30
N GLN A 171 -1.48 21.80 -7.13
CA GLN A 171 -1.90 20.72 -6.23
C GLN A 171 -0.71 20.18 -5.44
N TYR A 172 -1.00 19.64 -4.26
CA TYR A 172 -0.01 18.88 -3.50
C TYR A 172 -0.17 17.40 -3.82
N ALA A 173 0.93 16.76 -4.18
CA ALA A 173 1.01 15.32 -4.24
C ALA A 173 1.57 14.81 -2.93
N HIS A 174 0.89 13.83 -2.34
CA HIS A 174 1.16 13.40 -0.98
C HIS A 174 0.76 11.93 -0.80
N PRO A 175 1.36 11.22 0.16
CA PRO A 175 1.02 9.83 0.42
C PRO A 175 -0.34 9.70 1.11
N ALA A 176 -0.95 8.53 0.95
CA ALA A 176 -2.20 8.17 1.60
C ALA A 176 -1.94 7.30 2.83
N VAL A 177 -1.82 7.93 3.99
CA VAL A 177 -1.46 7.26 5.24
C VAL A 177 -2.20 7.86 6.44
N LEU A 178 -2.62 6.99 7.36
CA LEU A 178 -3.04 7.35 8.72
C LEU A 178 -1.89 7.05 9.67
N THR A 179 -1.58 8.01 10.54
CA THR A 179 -0.52 7.85 11.55
C THR A 179 -1.15 7.74 12.93
N PHE A 180 -0.79 6.71 13.67
CA PHE A 180 -1.27 6.47 15.02
C PHE A 180 -0.16 6.78 16.01
N LEU A 181 -0.51 7.55 17.04
CA LEU A 181 0.41 8.06 18.04
C LEU A 181 -0.11 7.69 19.44
N SER A 182 0.82 7.38 20.33
CA SER A 182 0.55 7.27 21.77
C SER A 182 0.18 8.62 22.40
N PRO A 183 -0.38 8.61 23.63
CA PRO A 183 -0.58 9.81 24.45
C PRO A 183 0.67 10.69 24.58
N GLU A 184 1.87 10.12 24.53
CA GLU A 184 3.14 10.85 24.65
C GLU A 184 3.67 11.38 23.30
N GLY A 185 2.91 11.24 22.22
CA GLY A 185 3.33 11.69 20.89
C GLY A 185 4.26 10.72 20.17
N LYS A 186 4.46 9.51 20.70
CA LYS A 186 5.27 8.46 20.05
C LYS A 186 4.50 7.77 18.93
N ILE A 187 5.11 7.62 17.77
CA ILE A 187 4.55 6.96 16.59
C ILE A 187 4.50 5.45 16.81
N THR A 188 3.31 4.88 16.74
CA THR A 188 3.09 3.45 17.05
C THR A 188 2.72 2.63 15.83
N ARG A 189 2.04 3.23 14.85
CA ARG A 189 1.60 2.52 13.64
C ARG A 189 1.30 3.46 12.47
N TYR A 190 1.49 2.94 11.26
CA TYR A 190 1.02 3.56 10.02
C TYR A 190 0.02 2.62 9.32
N LEU A 191 -1.07 3.17 8.80
CA LEU A 191 -1.98 2.45 7.90
C LEU A 191 -2.04 3.15 6.56
N TYR A 192 -1.69 2.45 5.49
CA TYR A 192 -1.60 2.98 4.15
C TYR A 192 -2.88 2.69 3.33
N GLY A 193 -3.23 3.60 2.45
CA GLY A 193 -4.29 3.42 1.47
C GLY A 193 -5.42 4.44 1.58
N LEU A 194 -6.51 4.18 0.85
CA LEU A 194 -7.72 5.01 0.81
C LEU A 194 -8.92 4.32 1.47
N THR A 195 -8.79 3.03 1.74
CA THR A 195 -9.78 2.19 2.41
C THR A 195 -9.09 1.49 3.56
N PHE A 196 -9.64 1.63 4.77
CA PHE A 196 -9.03 1.08 5.98
C PHE A 196 -9.94 0.01 6.56
N ASN A 197 -9.36 -1.12 6.97
CA ASN A 197 -10.10 -2.13 7.69
C ASN A 197 -10.42 -1.60 9.09
N THR A 198 -11.70 -1.67 9.48
CA THR A 198 -12.19 -1.29 10.80
C THR A 198 -11.43 -1.96 11.95
N GLN A 199 -11.06 -3.23 11.81
CA GLN A 199 -10.32 -3.97 12.84
C GLN A 199 -8.87 -3.49 12.94
N ASP A 200 -8.23 -3.15 11.82
CA ASP A 200 -6.86 -2.64 11.81
C ASP A 200 -6.81 -1.26 12.48
N VAL A 201 -7.79 -0.38 12.21
CA VAL A 201 -7.91 0.92 12.89
C VAL A 201 -8.15 0.73 14.39
N ARG A 202 -9.03 -0.20 14.78
CA ARG A 202 -9.29 -0.50 16.19
C ARG A 202 -8.04 -1.02 16.90
N LEU A 203 -7.30 -1.92 16.26
CA LEU A 203 -6.06 -2.46 16.78
C LEU A 203 -4.99 -1.37 16.89
N ALA A 204 -4.85 -0.53 15.87
CA ALA A 204 -3.90 0.57 15.86
C ALA A 204 -4.14 1.56 17.00
N LEU A 205 -5.40 1.93 17.27
CA LEU A 205 -5.78 2.77 18.40
C LEU A 205 -5.49 2.10 19.75
N LEU A 206 -5.75 0.80 19.88
CA LEU A 206 -5.43 0.04 21.09
C LEU A 206 -3.91 -0.04 21.35
N GLU A 207 -3.13 -0.40 20.34
CA GLU A 207 -1.66 -0.44 20.41
C GLU A 207 -1.10 0.94 20.75
N ALA A 208 -1.64 1.99 20.13
CA ALA A 208 -1.27 3.36 20.42
C ALA A 208 -1.57 3.76 21.87
N SER A 209 -2.74 3.39 22.40
CA SER A 209 -3.13 3.68 23.79
C SER A 209 -2.19 3.03 24.79
N GLU A 210 -1.66 1.84 24.47
CA GLU A 210 -0.68 1.13 25.29
C GLU A 210 0.78 1.55 25.01
N GLY A 211 1.01 2.50 24.09
CA GLY A 211 2.36 2.90 23.66
C GLY A 211 3.15 1.80 22.95
N LYS A 212 2.47 0.73 22.51
CA LYS A 212 3.08 -0.40 21.82
C LYS A 212 3.32 -0.06 20.36
N ILE A 213 4.54 -0.29 19.91
CA ILE A 213 4.90 -0.18 18.50
C ILE A 213 4.35 -1.42 17.79
N GLY A 214 3.42 -1.23 16.86
CA GLY A 214 2.83 -2.30 16.07
C GLY A 214 3.87 -2.99 15.19
N ASN A 215 3.73 -4.29 14.98
CA ASN A 215 4.67 -5.07 14.16
C ASN A 215 4.32 -4.90 12.66
N THR A 216 5.24 -4.34 11.87
CA THR A 216 5.07 -3.95 10.46
C THR A 216 5.07 -5.10 9.44
N ILE A 217 4.82 -6.33 9.88
CA ILE A 217 4.79 -7.51 8.98
C ILE A 217 3.61 -7.43 7.97
N ASP A 218 2.65 -6.51 8.14
CA ASP A 218 1.53 -6.35 7.20
C ASP A 218 1.91 -5.76 5.82
N LYS A 219 3.11 -5.17 5.66
CA LYS A 219 3.66 -4.82 4.33
C LYS A 219 3.88 -6.08 3.47
N LEU A 220 4.06 -7.25 4.10
CA LEU A 220 4.34 -8.52 3.43
C LEU A 220 3.08 -9.19 2.85
N ILE A 221 1.89 -8.93 3.40
CA ILE A 221 0.65 -9.61 2.99
C ILE A 221 -0.15 -8.77 1.98
N LEU A 222 -0.03 -7.44 2.00
CA LEU A 222 -0.72 -6.53 1.06
C LEU A 222 0.08 -6.19 -0.21
N SER A 223 1.36 -6.56 -0.31
CA SER A 223 2.17 -6.39 -1.52
C SER A 223 1.79 -7.36 -2.66
N CYS A 224 1.02 -8.42 -2.40
CA CYS A 224 0.45 -9.25 -3.46
C CYS A 224 -0.65 -8.54 -4.27
N PHE A 225 -1.22 -7.44 -3.75
CA PHE A 225 -2.29 -6.68 -4.40
C PHE A 225 -1.96 -5.20 -4.63
N HIS A 226 -0.86 -4.68 -4.08
CA HIS A 226 -0.36 -3.35 -4.37
C HIS A 226 1.01 -3.42 -5.05
N TYR A 227 1.05 -2.85 -6.25
CA TYR A 227 2.26 -2.62 -7.02
C TYR A 227 3.11 -1.56 -6.31
N ASP A 228 4.19 -2.00 -5.66
CA ASP A 228 5.28 -1.16 -5.17
C ASP A 228 6.43 -1.23 -6.19
N PRO A 229 6.63 -0.19 -7.03
CA PRO A 229 7.68 -0.16 -8.04
C PRO A 229 9.11 -0.04 -7.47
N ASP A 230 9.29 0.26 -6.17
CA ASP A 230 10.61 0.50 -5.55
C ASP A 230 11.11 -0.64 -4.65
N ALA A 231 10.39 -1.77 -4.59
CA ALA A 231 10.86 -3.00 -3.97
C ALA A 231 11.97 -3.71 -4.80
N LYS A 232 13.06 -2.99 -5.12
CA LYS A 232 14.18 -3.42 -5.98
C LYS A 232 14.87 -4.70 -5.50
N GLY A 233 14.85 -4.98 -4.20
CA GLY A 233 15.40 -6.22 -3.64
C GLY A 233 14.44 -7.42 -3.71
N TYR A 234 13.16 -7.19 -3.39
CA TYR A 234 12.21 -8.28 -3.20
C TYR A 234 11.53 -8.73 -4.50
N VAL A 235 11.29 -7.82 -5.46
CA VAL A 235 10.79 -8.18 -6.81
C VAL A 235 11.80 -9.06 -7.53
N VAL A 236 13.11 -8.85 -7.34
CA VAL A 236 14.16 -9.72 -7.90
C VAL A 236 14.12 -11.11 -7.25
N LEU A 237 13.93 -11.19 -5.92
CA LEU A 237 13.81 -12.47 -5.23
C LEU A 237 12.54 -13.23 -5.64
N ALA A 238 11.38 -12.57 -5.62
CA ALA A 238 10.09 -13.16 -5.98
C ALA A 238 10.05 -13.56 -7.47
N SER A 239 10.58 -12.72 -8.37
CA SER A 239 10.69 -13.06 -9.79
C SER A 239 11.67 -14.21 -10.04
N ASN A 240 12.78 -14.31 -9.30
CA ASN A 240 13.70 -15.43 -9.39
C ASN A 240 13.07 -16.73 -8.88
N VAL A 241 12.31 -16.69 -7.78
CA VAL A 241 11.57 -17.85 -7.23
C VAL A 241 10.48 -18.29 -8.20
N MET A 242 9.69 -17.37 -8.77
CA MET A 242 8.69 -17.68 -9.79
C MET A 242 9.33 -18.25 -11.07
N ARG A 243 10.46 -17.69 -11.53
CA ARG A 243 11.22 -18.23 -12.67
C ARG A 243 11.73 -19.64 -12.38
N LEU A 244 12.26 -19.90 -11.18
CA LEU A 244 12.67 -21.23 -10.73
C LEU A 244 11.49 -22.21 -10.72
N GLY A 245 10.33 -21.80 -10.19
CA GLY A 245 9.11 -22.61 -10.20
C GLY A 245 8.60 -22.91 -11.62
N GLY A 246 8.64 -21.92 -12.52
CA GLY A 246 8.29 -22.10 -13.92
C GLY A 246 9.22 -23.07 -14.66
N ILE A 247 10.54 -22.92 -14.48
CA ILE A 247 11.55 -23.83 -15.04
C ILE A 247 11.34 -25.25 -14.52
N LEU A 248 11.12 -25.42 -13.21
CA LEU A 248 10.86 -26.72 -12.60
C LEU A 248 9.62 -27.40 -13.22
N THR A 249 8.55 -26.65 -13.39
CA THR A 249 7.29 -27.16 -13.97
C THR A 249 7.49 -27.62 -15.41
N ILE A 250 8.23 -26.86 -16.22
CA ILE A 250 8.57 -27.22 -17.60
C ILE A 250 9.42 -28.48 -17.63
N ILE A 251 10.41 -28.62 -16.74
CA ILE A 251 11.26 -29.82 -16.66
C ILE A 251 10.41 -31.05 -16.33
N VAL A 252 9.53 -30.96 -15.33
CA VAL A 252 8.64 -32.07 -14.94
C VAL A 252 7.74 -32.49 -16.09
N LEU A 253 7.10 -31.53 -16.76
CA LEU A 253 6.24 -31.81 -17.93
C LEU A 253 7.03 -32.43 -19.08
N THR A 254 8.23 -31.93 -19.35
CA THR A 254 9.09 -32.43 -20.44
C THR A 254 9.53 -33.86 -20.17
N VAL A 255 9.97 -34.17 -18.94
CA VAL A 255 10.36 -35.53 -18.54
C VAL A 255 9.16 -36.48 -18.62
N PHE A 256 8.01 -36.05 -18.12
CA PHE A 256 6.78 -36.84 -18.14
C PHE A 256 6.35 -37.19 -19.57
N LEU A 257 6.25 -36.19 -20.45
CA LEU A 257 5.87 -36.38 -21.85
C LEU A 257 6.90 -37.23 -22.62
N SER A 258 8.19 -37.01 -22.37
CA SER A 258 9.28 -37.80 -22.99
C SER A 258 9.20 -39.27 -22.61
N SER A 259 8.91 -39.56 -21.33
CA SER A 259 8.74 -40.94 -20.85
C SER A 259 7.61 -41.67 -21.56
N PHE A 260 6.51 -40.95 -21.83
CA PHE A 260 5.35 -41.50 -22.52
C PHE A 260 5.66 -41.80 -23.98
N TRP A 261 6.35 -40.88 -24.67
CA TRP A 261 6.76 -41.07 -26.07
C TRP A 261 7.79 -42.19 -26.26
N VAL A 262 8.74 -42.35 -25.35
CA VAL A 262 9.70 -43.47 -25.40
C VAL A 262 8.96 -44.80 -25.22
N LYS A 263 8.00 -44.86 -24.29
CA LYS A 263 7.21 -46.07 -24.03
C LYS A 263 6.28 -46.45 -25.19
N GLU A 264 5.78 -45.45 -25.91
CA GLU A 264 4.99 -45.64 -27.13
C GLU A 264 5.84 -46.13 -28.31
N HIS A 265 7.07 -45.64 -28.44
CA HIS A 265 7.99 -46.11 -29.49
C HIS A 265 8.50 -47.53 -29.29
N VAL A 266 8.70 -47.97 -28.03
CA VAL A 266 9.11 -49.34 -27.72
C VAL A 266 7.96 -50.35 -27.91
N ARG A 267 6.69 -49.89 -27.95
CA ARG A 267 5.50 -50.75 -28.09
C ARG A 267 4.96 -50.90 -29.52
N ARG A 268 5.70 -50.54 -30.56
CA ARG A 268 5.35 -50.90 -31.94
C ARG A 268 6.05 -52.21 -32.34
N PRO A 269 5.41 -53.40 -32.19
CA PRO A 269 5.89 -54.57 -32.89
C PRO A 269 5.69 -54.37 -34.39
N HIS A 270 6.74 -54.64 -35.13
CA HIS A 270 6.79 -54.70 -36.58
C HIS A 270 5.77 -55.76 -37.08
N SER A 271 4.54 -55.38 -37.45
CA SER A 271 3.70 -56.26 -38.29
C SER A 271 3.89 -55.87 -39.75
N GLY A 272 4.77 -56.61 -40.40
CA GLY A 272 5.03 -56.43 -41.82
C GLY A 272 6.03 -57.45 -42.33
N ARG A 273 5.60 -58.71 -42.51
CA ARG A 273 6.16 -59.57 -43.56
C ARG A 273 5.26 -60.77 -43.91
N SER A 274 4.70 -60.69 -45.13
CA SER A 274 4.60 -61.77 -46.13
C SER A 274 3.94 -63.10 -45.76
N GLU A 275 2.72 -63.31 -46.25
CA GLU A 275 2.34 -64.63 -46.79
C GLU A 275 1.86 -64.49 -48.24
N ARG A 276 2.73 -64.95 -49.15
CA ARG A 276 2.48 -65.24 -50.55
C ARG A 276 2.27 -66.77 -50.60
N VAL A 277 1.03 -67.23 -50.76
CA VAL A 277 0.68 -68.64 -51.04
C VAL A 277 -0.19 -68.58 -52.31
N LYS A 278 0.44 -68.68 -53.49
CA LYS A 278 0.61 -69.88 -54.32
C LYS A 278 -0.72 -70.42 -54.90
N GLU A 279 -0.86 -70.21 -56.21
CA GLU A 279 -1.65 -71.00 -57.16
C GLU A 279 -1.29 -72.50 -57.14
N THR A 280 -2.14 -73.31 -57.79
CA THR A 280 -2.20 -74.77 -58.02
C THR A 280 -3.02 -75.51 -56.96
N VAL A 281 -4.13 -76.20 -57.26
CA VAL A 281 -4.67 -76.85 -58.48
C VAL A 281 -6.20 -76.73 -58.48
#